data_AF-A0A3N1AU31-F1
#
_entry.id   AF-A0A3N1AU31-F1
#
_cell.length_a   1.000
_cell.length_b   1.000
_cell.length_c   1.000
_cell.angle_alpha   90.00
_cell.angle_beta   90.00
_cell.angle_gamma   90.00
#
_symmetry.space_group_name_H-M   'P 1'
#
loop_
_entity.id
_entity.type
_entity.pdbx_description
1 polymer ?
#
loop_
_entity_poly.entity_id
_entity_poly.type
_entity_poly.pdbx_seq_one_letter_code
_entity_poly.pdbx_strand_id
1 'polypeptide(L)'
;MSSPAACLAAEPTMPTNRPRRYDRVKRVFDVVGAATALVVGAPLLAGVALLILATLGRPVFFRQVRPGRDGELFEMVKFRTMLEVDPARGLVTDADRLTPVGRWLRATSLDELPELWNVLRGEMSLVGPRPHLVKYLEIYTPWQARRHEVRPGITGLAQVRGRNELAWEDKFAYDIEYVDNRGLRLDLRIMVETVRVVLRREGIAAPGAATWHEFTGTPTPPDPVPTGPVLADSVLATGPDGSATTSRRPGGDLAGRCRS
;
A
#
# COMPACT_ATOMS: atom_id res chain seq x y z
N MET A 1 -47.62 -4.51 23.21
CA MET A 1 -46.33 -4.69 23.91
C MET A 1 -45.76 -6.01 23.40
N SER A 2 -44.62 -6.15 22.72
CA SER A 2 -43.62 -5.22 22.21
C SER A 2 -42.99 -5.89 20.97
N SER A 3 -42.64 -5.07 19.98
CA SER A 3 -41.85 -5.43 18.80
C SER A 3 -40.41 -5.74 19.22
N PRO A 4 -39.73 -6.78 18.67
CA PRO A 4 -38.31 -6.95 18.89
C PRO A 4 -37.56 -5.95 18.00
N ALA A 5 -36.82 -5.07 18.65
CA ALA A 5 -35.95 -4.08 18.05
C ALA A 5 -34.97 -4.74 17.07
N ALA A 6 -35.02 -4.28 15.82
CA ALA A 6 -33.98 -4.52 14.85
C ALA A 6 -32.66 -3.96 15.42
N CYS A 7 -31.69 -4.83 15.67
CA CYS A 7 -30.29 -4.46 15.72
C CYS A 7 -29.93 -3.94 14.33
N LEU A 8 -30.09 -2.63 14.11
CA LEU A 8 -29.34 -1.95 13.06
C LEU A 8 -27.87 -2.09 13.43
N ALA A 9 -27.17 -2.98 12.70
CA ALA A 9 -25.73 -2.89 12.58
C ALA A 9 -25.42 -1.44 12.21
N ALA A 10 -24.64 -0.76 13.06
CA ALA A 10 -24.16 0.58 12.74
C ALA A 10 -23.47 0.49 11.38
N GLU A 11 -24.03 1.15 10.37
CA GLU A 11 -23.36 1.31 9.09
C GLU A 11 -21.96 1.87 9.38
N PRO A 12 -20.89 1.31 8.79
CA PRO A 12 -19.57 1.85 8.99
C PRO A 12 -19.60 3.31 8.55
N THR A 13 -19.52 4.21 9.53
CA THR A 13 -19.50 5.65 9.28
C THR A 13 -18.29 5.93 8.41
N MET A 14 -18.52 6.12 7.12
CA MET A 14 -17.50 6.59 6.19
C MET A 14 -16.99 7.92 6.76
N PRO A 15 -15.74 8.00 7.25
CA PRO A 15 -15.26 9.23 7.84
C PRO A 15 -15.33 10.31 6.77
N THR A 16 -16.09 11.38 7.05
CA THR A 16 -16.24 12.49 6.11
C THR A 16 -14.87 13.15 5.91
N ASN A 17 -14.26 12.94 4.75
CA ASN A 17 -12.96 13.50 4.36
C ASN A 17 -13.09 15.03 4.18
N ARG A 18 -13.17 15.76 5.29
CA ARG A 18 -13.18 17.22 5.25
C ARG A 18 -11.74 17.71 5.00
N PRO A 19 -11.52 18.55 3.98
CA PRO A 19 -10.19 19.08 3.69
C PRO A 19 -9.67 19.85 4.90
N ARG A 20 -8.50 19.44 5.39
CA ARG A 20 -7.82 20.11 6.51
C ARG A 20 -7.19 21.40 5.99
N ARG A 21 -7.05 22.43 6.83
CA ARG A 21 -6.32 23.68 6.46
C ARG A 21 -4.92 23.37 5.93
N TYR A 22 -4.29 22.37 6.53
CA TYR A 22 -3.04 21.77 6.09
C TYR A 22 -3.02 21.39 4.61
N ASP A 23 -4.09 20.80 4.06
CA ASP A 23 -4.09 20.25 2.70
C ASP A 23 -3.89 21.36 1.63
N ARG A 24 -4.31 22.61 1.92
CA ARG A 24 -4.05 23.77 1.06
C ARG A 24 -2.59 24.21 1.11
N VAL A 25 -2.01 24.28 2.30
CA VAL A 25 -0.60 24.65 2.50
C VAL A 25 0.32 23.58 1.89
N LYS A 26 0.00 22.31 2.13
CA LYS A 26 0.64 21.16 1.50
C LYS A 26 0.65 21.28 -0.02
N ARG A 27 -0.46 21.69 -0.63
CA ARG A 27 -0.52 21.84 -2.09
C ARG A 27 0.45 22.89 -2.61
N VAL A 28 0.58 24.04 -1.93
CA VAL A 28 1.55 25.08 -2.30
C VAL A 28 2.97 24.53 -2.15
N PHE A 29 3.26 23.86 -1.03
CA PHE A 29 4.55 23.24 -0.78
C PHE A 29 4.91 22.20 -1.86
N ASP A 30 3.97 21.33 -2.23
CA ASP A 30 4.14 20.32 -3.27
C ASP A 30 4.51 20.95 -4.62
N VAL A 31 3.77 21.98 -5.04
CA VAL A 31 3.99 22.65 -6.33
C VAL A 31 5.33 23.38 -6.35
N VAL A 32 5.66 24.15 -5.30
CA VAL A 32 6.92 24.87 -5.21
C VAL A 32 8.10 23.90 -5.15
N GLY A 33 8.00 22.85 -4.34
CA GLY A 33 9.03 21.81 -4.22
C GLY A 33 9.24 21.05 -5.52
N ALA A 34 8.16 20.62 -6.18
CA ALA A 34 8.25 19.90 -7.45
C ALA A 34 8.78 20.79 -8.59
N ALA A 35 8.33 22.04 -8.69
CA ALA A 35 8.82 22.98 -9.69
C ALA A 35 10.32 23.27 -9.50
N THR A 36 10.73 23.51 -8.25
CA THR A 36 12.15 23.73 -7.92
C THR A 36 12.99 22.50 -8.25
N ALA A 37 12.54 21.30 -7.85
CA ALA A 37 13.24 20.06 -8.13
C ALA A 37 13.35 19.77 -9.64
N LEU A 38 12.31 20.06 -10.43
CA LEU A 38 12.34 19.93 -11.89
C LEU A 38 13.31 20.92 -12.54
N VAL A 39 13.32 22.18 -12.12
CA VAL A 39 14.22 23.20 -12.68
C VAL A 39 15.67 22.89 -12.34
N VAL A 40 15.98 22.63 -11.07
CA VAL A 40 17.34 22.31 -10.61
C VAL A 40 17.80 20.97 -11.17
N GLY A 41 16.89 19.98 -11.24
CA GLY A 41 17.16 18.64 -11.74
C GLY A 41 17.15 18.52 -13.27
N ALA A 42 16.74 19.54 -14.02
CA ALA A 42 16.57 19.46 -15.47
C ALA A 42 17.81 18.94 -16.22
N PRO A 43 19.05 19.38 -15.93
CA PRO A 43 20.23 18.85 -16.59
C PRO A 43 20.43 17.34 -16.33
N LEU A 44 20.18 16.89 -15.10
CA LEU A 44 20.25 15.48 -14.73
C LEU A 44 19.17 14.66 -15.45
N LEU A 45 17.93 15.14 -15.47
CA LEU A 45 16.82 14.48 -16.15
C LEU A 45 17.06 14.37 -17.66
N ALA A 46 17.62 15.41 -18.28
CA ALA A 46 18.02 15.38 -19.68
C ALA A 46 19.13 14.35 -19.93
N GLY A 47 20.15 14.30 -19.07
CA GLY A 47 21.21 13.28 -19.14
C GLY A 47 20.67 11.85 -19.01
N VAL A 48 19.77 11.60 -18.07
CA VAL A 48 19.09 10.31 -17.91
C VAL A 48 18.25 9.96 -19.14
N ALA A 49 17.51 10.93 -19.70
CA ALA A 49 16.72 10.72 -20.91
C ALA A 49 17.59 10.32 -22.11
N LEU A 50 18.75 10.98 -22.29
CA LEU A 50 19.72 10.63 -23.33
C LEU A 50 20.34 9.25 -23.11
N LEU A 51 20.67 8.89 -21.87
CA LEU A 51 21.18 7.56 -21.52
C LEU A 51 20.16 6.47 -21.86
N ILE A 52 18.89 6.67 -21.52
CA ILE A 52 17.80 5.73 -21.87
C ILE A 52 17.64 5.64 -23.39
N LEU A 53 17.67 6.77 -24.09
CA LEU A 53 17.57 6.79 -25.55
C LEU A 53 18.72 6.00 -26.20
N ALA A 54 19.94 6.14 -25.69
CA ALA A 54 21.12 5.46 -26.22
C ALA A 54 21.14 3.95 -25.90
N THR A 55 20.59 3.53 -24.76
CA THR A 55 20.74 2.16 -24.25
C THR A 55 19.48 1.29 -24.38
N LEU A 56 18.28 1.88 -24.23
CA LEU A 56 17.00 1.19 -24.37
C LEU A 56 16.25 1.63 -25.65
N GLY A 57 16.58 2.79 -26.23
CA GLY A 57 15.89 3.36 -27.40
C GLY A 57 14.66 4.19 -27.01
N ARG A 58 13.69 4.24 -27.92
CA ARG A 58 12.38 4.88 -27.68
C ARG A 58 11.34 3.83 -27.27
N PRO A 59 10.31 4.21 -26.47
CA PRO A 59 10.12 5.51 -25.80
C PRO A 59 11.04 5.72 -24.59
N VAL A 60 11.36 6.98 -24.26
CA VAL A 60 12.17 7.32 -23.07
C VAL A 60 11.34 7.19 -21.78
N PHE A 61 10.08 7.59 -21.84
CA PHE A 61 9.16 7.53 -20.70
C PHE A 61 8.32 6.26 -20.75
N PHE A 62 8.11 5.70 -19.58
CA PHE A 62 7.10 4.68 -19.31
C PHE A 62 5.89 5.34 -18.66
N ARG A 63 4.69 4.94 -19.07
CA ARG A 63 3.43 5.51 -18.60
C ARG A 63 2.52 4.40 -18.11
N GLN A 64 1.88 4.62 -16.97
CA GLN A 64 0.97 3.63 -16.40
C GLN A 64 -0.19 4.29 -15.67
N VAL A 65 -1.41 3.78 -15.91
CA VAL A 65 -2.60 4.25 -15.20
C VAL A 65 -2.56 3.78 -13.75
N ARG A 66 -2.89 4.72 -12.85
CA ARG A 66 -2.89 4.54 -11.40
C ARG A 66 -4.09 5.21 -10.75
N PRO A 67 -4.63 4.66 -9.65
CA PRO A 67 -5.61 5.35 -8.83
C PRO A 67 -4.96 6.47 -8.03
N GLY A 68 -5.59 7.63 -8.06
CA GLY A 68 -5.24 8.84 -7.36
C GLY A 68 -6.06 9.04 -6.10
N ARG A 69 -6.30 10.31 -5.78
CA ARG A 69 -7.22 10.71 -4.70
C ARG A 69 -8.65 10.30 -5.09
N ASP A 70 -9.40 9.81 -4.10
CA ASP A 70 -10.79 9.37 -4.23
C ASP A 70 -10.97 8.26 -5.30
N GLY A 71 -9.88 7.55 -5.64
CA GLY A 71 -9.85 6.51 -6.66
C GLY A 71 -9.75 7.01 -8.11
N GLU A 72 -9.71 8.33 -8.33
CA GLU A 72 -9.66 8.93 -9.68
C GLU A 72 -8.40 8.47 -10.44
N LEU A 73 -8.58 7.97 -11.66
CA LEU A 73 -7.48 7.43 -12.44
C LEU A 73 -6.64 8.56 -13.08
N PHE A 74 -5.31 8.41 -13.03
CA PHE A 74 -4.38 9.30 -13.71
C PHE A 74 -3.24 8.52 -14.37
N GLU A 75 -2.59 9.13 -15.36
CA GLU A 75 -1.41 8.57 -16.02
C GLU A 75 -0.14 8.97 -15.27
N MET A 76 0.45 8.02 -14.57
CA MET A 76 1.73 8.16 -13.88
C MET A 76 2.89 8.03 -14.88
N VAL A 77 3.85 8.95 -14.83
CA VAL A 77 4.98 9.01 -15.76
C VAL A 77 6.28 8.66 -15.05
N LYS A 78 7.06 7.75 -15.62
CA LYS A 78 8.39 7.34 -15.16
C LYS A 78 9.38 7.31 -16.31
N PHE A 79 10.67 7.22 -16.00
CA PHE A 79 11.62 6.78 -17.00
C PHE A 79 11.48 5.28 -17.26
N ARG A 80 11.66 4.88 -18.53
CA ARG A 80 11.67 3.47 -18.90
C ARG A 80 12.94 2.81 -18.38
N THR A 81 12.77 1.72 -17.62
CA THR A 81 13.88 0.95 -17.01
C THR A 81 14.02 -0.46 -17.57
N MET A 82 13.12 -0.88 -18.46
CA MET A 82 13.06 -2.26 -18.96
C MET A 82 12.96 -2.28 -20.47
N LEU A 83 13.52 -3.31 -21.08
CA LEU A 83 13.31 -3.62 -22.50
C LEU A 83 11.85 -4.00 -22.77
N GLU A 84 11.47 -3.94 -24.04
CA GLU A 84 10.17 -4.46 -24.48
C GLU A 84 10.14 -5.98 -24.41
N VAL A 85 8.93 -6.54 -24.37
CA VAL A 85 8.74 -7.98 -24.37
C VAL A 85 9.12 -8.51 -25.75
N ASP A 86 10.05 -9.46 -25.79
CA ASP A 86 10.51 -10.10 -27.01
C ASP A 86 10.78 -11.59 -26.73
N PRO A 87 9.78 -12.47 -26.96
CA PRO A 87 9.92 -13.89 -26.72
C PRO A 87 11.00 -14.55 -27.58
N ALA A 88 11.29 -14.04 -28.78
CA ALA A 88 12.32 -14.59 -29.66
C ALA A 88 13.72 -14.39 -29.08
N ARG A 89 13.90 -13.35 -28.25
CA ARG A 89 15.14 -13.06 -27.52
C ARG A 89 15.11 -13.54 -26.07
N GLY A 90 14.06 -14.25 -25.65
CA GLY A 90 13.87 -14.69 -24.26
C GLY A 90 13.51 -13.57 -23.27
N LEU A 91 13.07 -12.40 -23.75
CA LEU A 91 12.73 -11.24 -22.93
C LEU A 91 11.25 -11.29 -22.51
N VAL A 92 10.90 -12.23 -21.64
CA VAL A 92 9.49 -12.48 -21.24
C VAL A 92 9.20 -11.92 -19.87
N THR A 93 10.02 -12.25 -18.87
CA THR A 93 9.78 -11.84 -17.49
C THR A 93 10.38 -10.48 -17.20
N ASP A 94 9.99 -9.90 -16.08
CA ASP A 94 10.58 -8.65 -15.62
C ASP A 94 12.08 -8.77 -15.34
N ALA A 95 12.53 -9.95 -14.90
CA ALA A 95 13.95 -10.22 -14.66
C ALA A 95 14.75 -10.19 -15.96
N ASP A 96 14.22 -10.82 -17.02
CA ASP A 96 14.90 -10.91 -18.32
C ASP A 96 15.05 -9.54 -18.99
N ARG A 97 14.08 -8.66 -18.74
CA ARG A 97 13.98 -7.35 -19.40
C ARG A 97 14.75 -6.24 -18.68
N LEU A 98 15.27 -6.49 -17.47
CA LEU A 98 15.87 -5.46 -16.63
C LEU A 98 17.38 -5.29 -16.91
N THR A 99 17.74 -4.19 -17.56
CA THR A 99 19.13 -3.87 -17.94
C THR A 99 19.97 -3.37 -16.77
N PRO A 100 21.32 -3.35 -16.86
CA PRO A 100 22.17 -2.71 -15.84
C PRO A 100 21.82 -1.24 -15.61
N VAL A 101 21.53 -0.49 -16.68
CA VAL A 101 21.06 0.90 -16.61
C VAL A 101 19.72 0.97 -15.88
N GLY A 102 18.78 0.09 -16.22
CA GLY A 102 17.49 -0.03 -15.55
C GLY A 102 17.62 -0.30 -14.04
N ARG A 103 18.51 -1.23 -13.66
CA ARG A 103 18.83 -1.52 -12.26
C ARG A 103 19.39 -0.30 -11.54
N TRP A 104 20.33 0.42 -12.15
CA TRP A 104 20.91 1.62 -11.57
C TRP A 104 19.87 2.74 -11.39
N LEU A 105 19.01 2.97 -12.38
CA LEU A 105 17.94 3.96 -12.30
C LEU A 105 16.98 3.66 -11.14
N ARG A 106 16.52 2.40 -11.01
CA ARG A 106 15.65 1.97 -9.89
C ARG A 106 16.35 2.08 -8.54
N ALA A 107 17.62 1.69 -8.47
CA ALA A 107 18.41 1.71 -7.24
C ALA A 107 18.64 3.14 -6.72
N THR A 108 18.76 4.09 -7.63
CA THR A 108 18.92 5.52 -7.31
C THR A 108 17.58 6.26 -7.24
N SER A 109 16.47 5.59 -7.56
CA SER A 109 15.12 6.17 -7.67
C SER A 109 15.02 7.32 -8.67
N LEU A 110 16.00 7.43 -9.58
CA LEU A 110 15.99 8.43 -10.64
C LEU A 110 14.87 8.18 -11.65
N ASP A 111 14.40 6.94 -11.77
CA ASP A 111 13.31 6.58 -12.65
C ASP A 111 11.95 7.18 -12.27
N GLU A 112 11.79 7.57 -11.01
CA GLU A 112 10.55 8.14 -10.47
C GLU A 112 10.51 9.67 -10.55
N LEU A 113 11.64 10.35 -10.83
CA LEU A 113 11.66 11.81 -10.90
C LEU A 113 10.69 12.44 -11.92
N PRO A 114 10.36 11.81 -13.07
CA PRO A 114 9.31 12.32 -13.96
C PRO A 114 7.93 12.45 -13.29
N GLU A 115 7.67 11.75 -12.19
CA GLU A 115 6.43 11.87 -11.40
C GLU A 115 6.26 13.27 -10.78
N LEU A 116 7.33 14.06 -10.66
CA LEU A 116 7.23 15.47 -10.26
C LEU A 116 6.30 16.27 -11.19
N TRP A 117 6.19 15.86 -12.46
CA TRP A 117 5.20 16.42 -13.39
C TRP A 117 3.75 16.12 -12.96
N ASN A 118 3.48 14.90 -12.47
CA ASN A 118 2.18 14.53 -11.90
C ASN A 118 1.86 15.34 -10.64
N VAL A 119 2.88 15.69 -9.85
CA VAL A 119 2.72 16.61 -8.71
C VAL A 119 2.29 17.99 -9.18
N LEU A 120 2.95 18.56 -10.21
CA LEU A 120 2.54 19.85 -10.77
C LEU A 120 1.11 19.83 -11.32
N ARG A 121 0.72 18.75 -12.03
CA ARG A 121 -0.65 18.57 -12.55
C ARG A 121 -1.72 18.37 -11.48
N GLY A 122 -1.33 18.05 -10.25
CA GLY A 122 -2.26 17.90 -9.12
C GLY A 122 -2.84 16.50 -8.96
N GLU A 123 -2.27 15.52 -9.65
CA GLU A 123 -2.62 14.10 -9.55
C GLU A 123 -1.88 13.45 -8.37
N MET A 124 -0.66 13.90 -8.10
CA MET A 124 0.21 13.42 -7.02
C MET A 124 0.61 14.53 -6.03
N SER A 125 1.23 14.12 -4.94
CA SER A 125 1.90 14.94 -3.92
C SER A 125 3.37 14.52 -3.79
N LEU A 126 4.22 15.35 -3.17
CA LEU A 126 5.58 14.91 -2.84
C LEU A 126 5.55 13.78 -1.80
N VAL A 127 4.64 13.89 -0.82
CA VAL A 127 4.48 12.93 0.27
C VAL A 127 3.04 12.39 0.30
N GLY A 128 2.90 11.07 0.30
CA GLY A 128 1.62 10.36 0.33
C GLY A 128 1.77 8.85 0.10
N PRO A 129 0.68 8.08 0.23
CA PRO A 129 0.68 6.65 -0.07
C PRO A 129 1.14 6.39 -1.50
N ARG A 130 1.91 5.32 -1.74
CA ARG A 130 2.38 4.99 -3.09
C ARG A 130 1.19 4.61 -3.99
N PRO A 131 1.11 5.06 -5.25
CA PRO A 131 0.03 4.66 -6.14
C PRO A 131 0.17 3.17 -6.54
N HIS A 132 -0.86 2.38 -6.27
CA HIS A 132 -0.91 0.94 -6.55
C HIS A 132 -1.63 0.60 -7.87
N LEU A 133 -1.67 -0.67 -8.26
CA LEU A 133 -2.33 -1.12 -9.49
C LEU A 133 -3.85 -0.88 -9.41
N VAL A 134 -4.46 -0.51 -10.54
CA VAL A 134 -5.91 -0.24 -10.65
C VAL A 134 -6.75 -1.44 -10.18
N LYS A 135 -6.32 -2.65 -10.52
CA LYS A 135 -7.01 -3.90 -10.11
C LYS A 135 -7.16 -4.07 -8.59
N TYR A 136 -6.38 -3.35 -7.78
CA TYR A 136 -6.51 -3.45 -6.32
C TYR A 136 -7.71 -2.68 -5.77
N LEU A 137 -8.28 -1.74 -6.54
CA LEU A 137 -9.46 -0.97 -6.13
C LEU A 137 -10.64 -1.87 -5.76
N GLU A 138 -10.80 -3.01 -6.44
CA GLU A 138 -11.92 -3.93 -6.25
C GLU A 138 -11.74 -4.88 -5.06
N ILE A 139 -10.52 -5.01 -4.54
CA ILE A 139 -10.16 -5.99 -3.49
C ILE A 139 -9.71 -5.32 -2.19
N TYR A 140 -9.74 -3.99 -2.12
CA TYR A 140 -9.50 -3.28 -0.87
C TYR A 140 -10.66 -3.44 0.09
N THR A 141 -10.34 -3.68 1.36
CA THR A 141 -11.31 -3.43 2.43
C THR A 141 -11.63 -1.92 2.53
N PRO A 142 -12.78 -1.53 3.12
CA PRO A 142 -13.08 -0.11 3.34
C PRO A 142 -11.97 0.63 4.09
N TRP A 143 -11.30 -0.04 5.03
CA TRP A 143 -10.17 0.53 5.77
C TRP A 143 -8.94 0.75 4.88
N GLN A 144 -8.57 -0.21 4.03
CA GLN A 144 -7.45 -0.07 3.10
C GLN A 144 -7.72 1.01 2.04
N ALA A 145 -8.97 1.11 1.56
CA ALA A 145 -9.38 2.09 0.56
C ALA A 145 -9.18 3.54 1.03
N ARG A 146 -9.15 3.79 2.35
CA ARG A 146 -8.87 5.11 2.93
C ARG A 146 -7.52 5.69 2.51
N ARG A 147 -6.58 4.87 2.02
CA ARG A 147 -5.33 5.34 1.38
C ARG A 147 -5.59 6.37 0.27
N HIS A 148 -6.75 6.31 -0.37
CA HIS A 148 -7.17 7.21 -1.45
C HIS A 148 -7.81 8.51 -0.95
N GLU A 149 -8.00 8.71 0.36
CA GLU A 149 -8.52 9.99 0.90
C GLU A 149 -7.58 11.18 0.63
N VAL A 150 -6.31 10.90 0.30
CA VAL A 150 -5.27 11.89 -0.02
C VAL A 150 -4.67 11.60 -1.39
N ARG A 151 -3.97 12.59 -1.95
CA ARG A 151 -3.20 12.36 -3.17
C ARG A 151 -2.09 11.35 -2.91
N PRO A 152 -1.84 10.41 -3.84
CA PRO A 152 -0.68 9.54 -3.75
C PRO A 152 0.62 10.34 -3.78
N GLY A 153 1.66 9.79 -3.18
CA GLY A 153 2.97 10.42 -3.04
C GLY A 153 4.05 9.80 -3.92
N ILE A 154 5.04 10.61 -4.29
CA ILE A 154 6.33 10.11 -4.79
C ILE A 154 7.02 9.29 -3.69
N THR A 155 7.08 9.87 -2.47
CA THR A 155 7.49 9.17 -1.25
C THR A 155 6.34 9.14 -0.23
N GLY A 156 6.50 8.38 0.84
CA GLY A 156 5.47 8.17 1.86
C GLY A 156 6.00 7.37 3.05
N LEU A 157 5.15 7.23 4.07
CA LEU A 157 5.55 6.62 5.33
C LEU A 157 5.94 5.14 5.14
N ALA A 158 5.15 4.36 4.41
CA ALA A 158 5.50 2.98 4.07
C ALA A 158 6.83 2.89 3.30
N GLN A 159 7.06 3.84 2.37
CA GLN A 159 8.29 3.90 1.58
C GLN A 159 9.53 4.17 2.44
N VAL A 160 9.46 4.92 3.54
CA VAL A 160 10.64 5.17 4.37
C VAL A 160 10.85 4.15 5.49
N ARG A 161 9.82 3.35 5.82
CA ARG A 161 9.87 2.37 6.93
C ARG A 161 10.43 1.02 6.55
N GLY A 162 10.19 0.56 5.33
CA GLY A 162 10.76 -0.70 4.84
C GLY A 162 10.65 -0.89 3.33
N ARG A 163 10.09 0.10 2.60
CA ARG A 163 9.89 0.07 1.15
C ARG A 163 9.17 -1.20 0.69
N ASN A 164 10.01 -2.09 0.22
CA ASN A 164 9.72 -3.28 -0.50
C ASN A 164 9.53 -4.40 0.53
N GLU A 165 10.39 -4.49 1.55
CA GLU A 165 10.44 -5.53 2.59
C GLU A 165 9.20 -5.67 3.48
N LEU A 166 8.30 -4.66 3.47
CA LEU A 166 7.07 -4.70 4.26
C LEU A 166 6.04 -5.67 3.65
N ALA A 167 5.34 -6.40 4.53
CA ALA A 167 4.12 -7.12 4.16
C ALA A 167 3.02 -6.14 3.72
N TRP A 168 2.04 -6.64 2.96
CA TRP A 168 0.95 -5.80 2.45
C TRP A 168 0.16 -5.09 3.56
N GLU A 169 -0.16 -5.81 4.63
CA GLU A 169 -0.92 -5.23 5.75
C GLU A 169 -0.13 -4.13 6.47
N ASP A 170 1.19 -4.29 6.65
CA ASP A 170 2.04 -3.25 7.23
C ASP A 170 2.09 -2.01 6.33
N LYS A 171 2.16 -2.19 5.00
CA LYS A 171 2.11 -1.08 4.05
C LYS A 171 0.80 -0.32 4.19
N PHE A 172 -0.33 -1.02 4.26
CA PHE A 172 -1.63 -0.39 4.47
C PHE A 172 -1.70 0.31 5.83
N ALA A 173 -1.18 -0.30 6.90
CA ALA A 173 -1.14 0.33 8.22
C ALA A 173 -0.38 1.66 8.19
N TYR A 174 0.79 1.72 7.56
CA TYR A 174 1.54 2.98 7.41
C TYR A 174 0.85 3.98 6.47
N ASP A 175 0.21 3.51 5.40
CA ASP A 175 -0.56 4.38 4.50
C ASP A 175 -1.73 5.04 5.25
N ILE A 176 -2.45 4.28 6.08
CA ILE A 176 -3.55 4.80 6.90
C ILE A 176 -3.04 5.67 8.06
N GLU A 177 -1.95 5.29 8.71
CA GLU A 177 -1.29 6.13 9.73
C GLU A 177 -0.93 7.51 9.16
N TYR A 178 -0.40 7.54 7.93
CA TYR A 178 -0.14 8.80 7.24
C TYR A 178 -1.43 9.58 6.98
N VAL A 179 -2.48 8.95 6.43
CA VAL A 179 -3.77 9.61 6.15
C VAL A 179 -4.33 10.27 7.42
N ASP A 180 -4.28 9.57 8.54
CA ASP A 180 -4.80 10.03 9.82
C ASP A 180 -3.97 11.16 10.43
N ASN A 181 -2.64 11.06 10.36
CA ASN A 181 -1.70 11.95 11.07
C ASN A 181 -1.00 12.98 10.18
N ARG A 182 -1.40 13.10 8.90
CA ARG A 182 -0.76 14.02 7.95
C ARG A 182 -0.67 15.46 8.47
N GLY A 183 0.51 16.03 8.31
CA GLY A 183 0.86 17.38 8.73
C GLY A 183 2.29 17.72 8.29
N LEU A 184 2.62 19.02 8.21
CA LEU A 184 3.91 19.49 7.67
C LEU A 184 5.12 18.86 8.37
N ARG A 185 5.04 18.66 9.69
CA ARG A 185 6.11 18.03 10.46
C ARG A 185 6.36 16.58 10.04
N LEU A 186 5.29 15.83 9.77
CA LEU A 186 5.39 14.45 9.30
C LEU A 186 5.93 14.40 7.87
N ASP A 187 5.44 15.28 6.99
CA ASP A 187 5.94 15.38 5.62
C ASP A 187 7.44 15.67 5.57
N LEU A 188 7.91 16.68 6.32
CA LEU A 188 9.33 17.03 6.38
C LEU A 188 10.17 15.87 6.94
N ARG A 189 9.67 15.15 7.94
CA ARG A 189 10.34 13.96 8.46
C ARG A 189 10.47 12.89 7.38
N ILE A 190 9.38 12.55 6.68
CA ILE A 190 9.39 11.56 5.60
C ILE A 190 10.34 11.99 4.49
N MET A 191 10.38 13.28 4.11
CA MET A 191 11.32 13.77 3.09
C MET A 191 12.79 13.57 3.52
N VAL A 192 13.14 13.89 4.77
CA VAL A 192 14.50 13.68 5.29
C VAL A 192 14.86 12.19 5.33
N GLU A 193 13.94 11.35 5.80
CA GLU A 193 14.13 9.89 5.82
C GLU A 193 14.26 9.33 4.39
N THR A 194 13.53 9.88 3.42
CA THR A 194 13.63 9.50 2.01
C THR A 194 15.04 9.74 1.47
N VAL A 195 15.62 10.92 1.74
CA VAL A 195 17.00 11.22 1.33
C VAL A 195 17.97 10.19 1.93
N ARG A 196 17.80 9.83 3.22
CA ARG A 196 18.63 8.81 3.87
C ARG A 196 18.49 7.45 3.19
N VAL A 197 17.27 6.97 2.95
CA VAL A 197 17.00 5.67 2.34
C VAL A 197 17.56 5.59 0.92
N VAL A 198 17.40 6.65 0.11
CA VAL A 198 17.93 6.72 -1.27
C VAL A 198 19.47 6.73 -1.27
N LEU A 199 20.10 7.51 -0.39
CA LEU A 199 21.56 7.57 -0.30
C LEU A 199 22.17 6.25 0.18
N ARG A 200 21.52 5.57 1.13
CA ARG A 200 21.99 4.28 1.67
C ARG A 200 21.64 3.08 0.80
N ARG A 201 20.78 3.25 -0.21
CA ARG A 201 20.31 2.16 -1.10
C ARG A 201 19.65 1.00 -0.32
N GLU A 202 19.03 1.30 0.83
CA GLU A 202 18.34 0.33 1.68
C GLU A 202 17.02 -0.15 1.00
N GLY A 203 16.68 -1.44 1.14
CA GLY A 203 15.41 -2.02 0.67
C GLY A 203 15.26 -2.17 -0.85
N ILE A 204 16.35 -2.17 -1.62
CA ILE A 204 16.34 -2.50 -3.05
C ILE A 204 16.29 -4.03 -3.14
N ALA A 205 15.25 -4.57 -3.78
CA ALA A 205 14.90 -5.99 -3.83
C ALA A 205 16.11 -6.95 -3.87
N ALA A 206 16.02 -8.04 -3.11
CA ALA A 206 16.98 -9.13 -3.12
C ALA A 206 17.25 -9.65 -4.55
N PRO A 207 18.47 -10.10 -4.88
CA PRO A 207 18.77 -10.67 -6.18
C PRO A 207 17.82 -11.85 -6.46
N GLY A 208 16.93 -11.72 -7.45
CA GLY A 208 16.03 -12.78 -7.90
C GLY A 208 14.53 -12.49 -7.84
N ALA A 209 14.08 -11.46 -7.11
CA ALA A 209 12.67 -11.04 -7.10
C ALA A 209 12.48 -9.76 -7.91
N ALA A 210 12.40 -9.89 -9.24
CA ALA A 210 12.16 -8.75 -10.13
C ALA A 210 10.77 -8.12 -9.92
N THR A 211 9.85 -8.83 -9.28
CA THR A 211 8.48 -8.43 -8.97
C THR A 211 8.12 -8.74 -7.52
N TRP A 212 7.52 -7.77 -6.83
CA TRP A 212 6.89 -7.98 -5.53
C TRP A 212 5.67 -8.90 -5.67
N HIS A 213 5.36 -9.67 -4.63
CA HIS A 213 4.14 -10.49 -4.60
C HIS A 213 2.91 -9.61 -4.79
N GLU A 214 2.10 -9.96 -5.79
CA GLU A 214 0.86 -9.27 -6.09
C GLU A 214 -0.09 -9.30 -4.89
N PHE A 215 -0.75 -8.17 -4.60
CA PHE A 215 -1.81 -8.15 -3.60
C PHE A 215 -3.03 -8.91 -4.13
N THR A 216 -3.45 -9.95 -3.41
CA THR A 216 -4.59 -10.81 -3.76
C THR A 216 -5.79 -10.64 -2.82
N GLY A 217 -5.81 -9.55 -2.06
CA GLY A 217 -6.80 -9.31 -1.00
C GLY A 217 -6.30 -9.81 0.36
N THR A 218 -6.91 -9.29 1.42
CA THR A 218 -6.71 -9.80 2.78
C THR A 218 -7.59 -11.03 2.97
N PRO A 219 -7.07 -12.17 3.46
CA PRO A 219 -7.93 -13.28 3.89
C PRO A 219 -8.94 -12.76 4.91
N THR A 220 -10.24 -12.93 4.64
CA THR A 220 -11.29 -12.59 5.60
C THR A 220 -10.95 -13.26 6.93
N PRO A 221 -10.97 -12.56 8.08
CA PRO A 221 -10.92 -13.24 9.36
C PRO A 221 -12.07 -14.25 9.42
N PRO A 222 -11.88 -15.48 9.94
CA PRO A 222 -13.01 -16.34 10.23
C PRO A 222 -13.99 -15.59 11.15
N ASP A 223 -15.28 -15.91 11.03
CA ASP A 223 -16.40 -15.22 11.67
C ASP A 223 -16.09 -14.75 13.10
N PRO A 224 -16.61 -13.56 13.51
CA PRO A 224 -16.34 -13.03 14.83
C PRO A 224 -16.66 -14.08 15.90
N VAL A 225 -15.66 -14.37 16.73
CA VAL A 225 -15.78 -15.29 17.87
C VAL A 225 -17.02 -14.89 18.66
N PRO A 226 -17.99 -15.80 18.88
CA PRO A 226 -19.20 -15.45 19.61
C PRO A 226 -18.81 -14.95 21.00
N THR A 227 -19.13 -13.69 21.29
CA THR A 227 -19.03 -13.09 22.62
C THR A 227 -20.16 -13.63 23.49
N GLY A 228 -20.07 -14.92 23.83
CA GLY A 228 -20.82 -15.54 24.91
C GLY A 228 -19.92 -15.66 26.14
N PRO A 229 -20.49 -15.67 27.36
CA PRO A 229 -19.70 -15.90 28.56
C PRO A 229 -19.00 -17.26 28.43
N VAL A 230 -17.68 -17.25 28.51
CA VAL A 230 -16.87 -18.47 28.63
C VAL A 230 -17.28 -19.12 29.94
N LEU A 231 -18.11 -20.16 29.86
CA LEU A 231 -18.35 -21.05 30.99
C LEU A 231 -17.03 -21.73 31.30
N ALA A 232 -16.47 -21.40 32.47
CA ALA A 232 -15.39 -22.17 33.06
C ALA A 232 -15.92 -23.58 33.32
N ASP A 233 -15.45 -24.55 32.53
CA ASP A 233 -14.86 -25.80 33.04
C ASP A 233 -14.76 -26.85 31.94
N SER A 234 -13.53 -27.22 31.60
CA SER A 234 -13.08 -28.62 31.55
C SER A 234 -11.61 -28.64 31.15
N VAL A 235 -10.73 -28.71 32.15
CA VAL A 235 -9.33 -29.05 31.96
C VAL A 235 -9.27 -30.53 31.54
N LEU A 236 -9.03 -30.78 30.25
CA LEU A 236 -8.62 -32.08 29.75
C LEU A 236 -7.15 -32.28 30.08
N ALA A 237 -6.88 -33.01 31.17
CA ALA A 237 -5.56 -33.57 31.44
C ALA A 237 -5.31 -34.75 30.49
N THR A 238 -4.35 -34.61 29.58
CA THR A 238 -3.83 -35.71 28.74
C THR A 238 -2.84 -36.55 29.55
N GLY A 239 -3.13 -37.84 29.73
CA GLY A 239 -2.14 -38.83 30.17
C GLY A 239 -1.14 -39.16 29.04
N PRO A 240 0.00 -39.80 29.34
CA PRO A 240 1.15 -39.88 28.43
C PRO A 240 0.98 -40.78 27.20
N ASP A 241 -0.15 -41.49 27.06
CA ASP A 241 -0.25 -42.63 26.14
C ASP A 241 -1.26 -42.41 25.01
N GLY A 242 -1.78 -41.19 24.83
CA GLY A 242 -2.40 -40.75 23.57
C GLY A 242 -3.69 -41.46 23.10
N SER A 243 -4.45 -42.14 23.96
CA SER A 243 -5.75 -42.72 23.57
C SER A 243 -6.94 -41.96 24.19
N ALA A 244 -7.93 -41.63 23.35
CA ALA A 244 -9.17 -40.96 23.73
C ALA A 244 -10.28 -41.99 23.95
N THR A 245 -10.78 -42.11 25.18
CA THR A 245 -11.91 -42.99 25.51
C THR A 245 -13.18 -42.15 25.68
N THR A 246 -14.14 -42.29 24.76
CA THR A 246 -15.47 -41.69 24.91
C THR A 246 -16.35 -42.56 25.80
N SER A 247 -16.57 -42.14 27.05
CA SER A 247 -17.62 -42.70 27.90
C SER A 247 -18.89 -41.86 27.77
N ARG A 248 -19.92 -42.38 27.10
CA ARG A 248 -21.29 -41.87 27.21
C ARG A 248 -21.83 -42.24 28.59
N ARG A 249 -22.37 -41.26 29.33
CA ARG A 249 -23.33 -41.54 30.41
C ARG A 249 -24.77 -41.34 29.91
N PRO A 250 -25.73 -42.12 30.43
CA PRO A 250 -27.11 -42.15 29.93
C PRO A 250 -27.93 -40.98 30.49
N GLY A 251 -28.97 -40.62 29.73
CA GLY A 251 -29.91 -39.56 30.07
C GLY A 251 -30.60 -39.78 31.41
N GLY A 252 -30.75 -38.67 32.14
CA GLY A 252 -31.56 -38.56 33.34
C GLY A 252 -32.49 -37.37 33.18
N ASP A 253 -33.77 -37.69 33.11
CA ASP A 253 -34.94 -36.83 33.23
C ASP A 253 -34.82 -35.90 34.46
N LEU A 254 -35.33 -34.67 34.41
CA LEU A 254 -35.86 -33.93 35.57
C LEU A 254 -36.57 -32.64 35.12
N ALA A 255 -37.89 -32.74 35.11
CA ALA A 255 -38.82 -31.64 35.18
C ALA A 255 -38.54 -30.70 36.37
N GLY A 256 -38.78 -29.39 36.21
CA GLY A 256 -38.86 -28.51 37.38
C GLY A 256 -38.79 -27.00 37.13
N ARG A 257 -39.96 -26.39 36.94
CA ARG A 257 -40.41 -25.12 37.54
C ARG A 257 -39.59 -23.84 37.29
N CYS A 258 -40.23 -22.87 36.62
CA CYS A 258 -40.47 -21.53 37.19
C CYS A 258 -41.70 -20.89 36.52
N ARG A 259 -42.77 -20.72 37.31
CA ARG A 259 -43.82 -19.68 37.14
C ARG A 259 -43.20 -18.37 37.68
N SER A 260 -43.62 -17.16 37.34
CA SER A 260 -44.89 -16.59 36.85
C SER A 260 -44.59 -15.26 36.18
#